data_AF-A0A7S2NQB9-F1
#
_entry.id   AF-A0A7S2NQB9-F1
#
_cell.length_a   1.000
_cell.length_b   1.000
_cell.length_c   1.000
_cell.angle_alpha   90.00
_cell.angle_beta   90.00
_cell.angle_gamma   90.00
#
_symmetry.space_group_name_H-M   'P 1'
#
loop_
_entity.id
_entity.type
_entity.pdbx_description
1 polymer ?
#
loop_
_entity_poly.entity_id
_entity_poly.type
_entity_poly.pdbx_seq_one_letter_code
_entity_poly.pdbx_strand_id
1 'polypeptide(L)'
;MEQGHTNGSRVERERFGELAVTSESKALRGLFFGQTECKKNTFAEQVSGDFQKVDTLAVIGAGLMGAGIAEVTASKDVARVLLKDQNVAGLSKGVDGISKSLGGKLRKRRITKFEHDSRLASIVGLVDADPAWTRHFSHADLVI
;
A
#
# COMPACT_ATOMS: atom_id res chain seq x y z
N MET A 1 -31.58 30.83 -13.23
CA MET A 1 -30.75 29.73 -12.67
C MET A 1 -31.46 28.37 -12.80
N GLU A 2 -32.77 28.30 -12.57
CA GLU A 2 -33.57 27.05 -12.59
C GLU A 2 -33.64 26.33 -13.96
N GLN A 3 -33.74 27.07 -15.07
CA GLN A 3 -33.75 26.50 -16.42
C GLN A 3 -32.40 25.88 -16.84
N GLY A 4 -31.29 26.36 -16.29
CA GLY A 4 -29.95 25.81 -16.57
C GLY A 4 -29.76 24.42 -15.97
N HIS A 5 -30.21 24.22 -14.73
CA HIS A 5 -30.18 22.91 -14.07
C HIS A 5 -31.06 21.87 -14.78
N THR A 6 -32.27 22.28 -15.16
CA THR A 6 -33.24 21.39 -15.81
C THR A 6 -32.75 20.94 -17.19
N ASN A 7 -32.21 21.87 -17.98
CA ASN A 7 -31.61 21.56 -19.29
C ASN A 7 -30.33 20.73 -19.17
N GLY A 8 -29.47 21.03 -18.20
CA GLY A 8 -28.25 20.25 -17.94
C GLY A 8 -28.57 18.80 -17.57
N SER A 9 -29.54 18.59 -16.68
CA SER A 9 -29.97 17.25 -16.24
C SER A 9 -30.59 16.43 -17.38
N ARG A 10 -31.27 17.09 -18.33
CA ARG A 10 -31.79 16.43 -19.53
C ARG A 10 -30.66 15.89 -20.40
N VAL A 11 -29.68 16.74 -20.70
CA VAL A 11 -28.51 16.36 -21.52
C VAL A 11 -27.67 15.30 -20.82
N GLU A 12 -27.46 15.41 -19.51
CA GLU A 12 -26.75 14.39 -18.72
C GLU A 12 -27.43 13.03 -18.83
N ARG A 13 -28.75 12.96 -18.66
CA ARG A 13 -29.50 11.69 -18.77
C ARG A 13 -29.35 11.04 -20.14
N GLU A 14 -29.47 11.82 -21.21
CA GLU A 14 -29.31 11.35 -22.59
C GLU A 14 -27.90 10.78 -22.79
N ARG A 15 -26.86 11.55 -22.46
CA ARG A 15 -25.46 11.14 -22.62
C ARG A 15 -25.05 9.99 -21.70
N PHE A 16 -25.58 9.95 -20.48
CA PHE A 16 -25.35 8.83 -19.56
C PHE A 16 -25.92 7.54 -20.12
N GLY A 17 -27.15 7.58 -20.64
CA GLY A 17 -27.79 6.42 -21.26
C GLY A 17 -26.99 5.88 -22.45
N GLU A 18 -26.54 6.78 -23.34
CA GLU A 18 -25.67 6.45 -24.48
C GLU A 18 -24.37 5.79 -24.01
N LEU A 19 -23.68 6.37 -23.03
CA LEU A 19 -22.41 5.84 -22.51
C LEU A 19 -22.59 4.54 -21.71
N ALA A 20 -23.70 4.34 -21.00
CA ALA A 20 -23.91 3.18 -20.14
C ALA A 20 -24.00 1.86 -20.93
N VAL A 21 -24.44 1.91 -22.19
CA VAL A 21 -24.67 0.74 -23.03
C VAL A 21 -23.49 0.40 -23.94
N THR A 22 -22.45 1.25 -24.00
CA THR A 22 -21.25 1.02 -24.81
C THR A 22 -20.46 -0.20 -24.35
N SER A 23 -19.63 -0.73 -25.26
CA SER A 23 -18.78 -1.88 -24.98
C SER A 23 -17.71 -1.59 -23.93
N GLU A 24 -17.18 -0.37 -23.95
CA GLU A 24 -16.17 0.18 -23.06
C GLU A 24 -16.74 0.29 -21.65
N SER A 25 -17.95 0.83 -21.51
CA SER A 25 -18.65 0.94 -20.23
C SER A 25 -18.96 -0.44 -19.65
N LYS A 26 -19.40 -1.40 -20.48
CA LYS A 26 -19.60 -2.79 -20.06
C LYS A 26 -18.29 -3.43 -19.56
N ALA A 27 -17.19 -3.26 -20.29
CA ALA A 27 -15.89 -3.81 -19.92
C ALA A 27 -15.35 -3.20 -18.62
N LEU A 28 -15.45 -1.88 -18.45
CA LEU A 28 -15.03 -1.18 -17.23
C LEU A 28 -15.84 -1.61 -16.01
N ARG A 29 -17.15 -1.85 -16.15
CA ARG A 29 -17.96 -2.44 -15.07
C ARG A 29 -17.51 -3.86 -14.74
N GLY A 30 -17.17 -4.66 -15.74
CA GLY A 30 -16.58 -5.99 -15.52
C GLY A 30 -15.28 -5.91 -14.71
N LEU A 31 -14.36 -5.01 -15.07
CA LEU A 31 -13.13 -4.76 -14.31
C LEU A 31 -13.42 -4.26 -12.88
N PHE A 32 -14.43 -3.42 -12.70
CA PHE A 32 -14.85 -2.93 -11.38
C PHE A 32 -15.30 -4.09 -10.47
N PHE A 33 -16.17 -4.98 -10.97
CA PHE A 33 -16.62 -6.14 -10.20
C PHE A 33 -15.46 -7.12 -9.95
N GLY A 34 -14.64 -7.40 -10.96
CA GLY A 34 -13.45 -8.23 -10.79
C GLY A 34 -12.49 -7.69 -9.73
N GLN A 35 -12.20 -6.38 -9.75
CA GLN A 35 -11.37 -5.73 -8.73
C GLN A 35 -12.01 -5.78 -7.33
N THR A 36 -13.34 -5.67 -7.24
CA THR A 36 -14.08 -5.74 -5.98
C THR A 36 -13.98 -7.13 -5.37
N GLU A 37 -14.12 -8.19 -6.18
CA GLU A 37 -13.95 -9.57 -5.72
C GLU A 37 -12.49 -9.86 -5.33
N CYS A 38 -11.50 -9.43 -6.12
CA CYS A 38 -10.08 -9.64 -5.79
C CYS A 38 -9.61 -8.92 -4.51
N LYS A 39 -10.37 -7.94 -4.00
CA LYS A 39 -10.06 -7.27 -2.72
C LYS A 39 -10.59 -8.05 -1.50
N LYS A 40 -11.50 -9.00 -1.69
CA LYS A 40 -12.02 -9.85 -0.61
C LYS A 40 -11.03 -10.98 -0.33
N ASN A 41 -10.95 -11.41 0.92
CA ASN A 41 -10.15 -12.58 1.28
C ASN A 41 -10.91 -13.86 0.90
N THR A 42 -10.46 -14.54 -0.16
CA THR A 42 -11.09 -15.78 -0.66
C THR A 42 -11.00 -16.94 0.33
N PHE A 43 -10.05 -16.89 1.26
CA PHE A 43 -9.82 -17.94 2.25
C PHE A 43 -10.60 -17.73 3.56
N ALA A 44 -11.36 -16.64 3.68
CA ALA A 44 -12.04 -16.27 4.93
C ALA A 44 -13.01 -17.35 5.45
N GLU A 45 -13.65 -18.09 4.54
CA GLU A 45 -14.60 -19.16 4.90
C GLU A 45 -13.92 -20.54 5.03
N GLN A 46 -12.68 -20.67 4.56
CA GLN A 46 -11.95 -21.95 4.46
C GLN A 46 -11.07 -22.23 5.68
N VAL A 47 -10.75 -21.19 6.46
CA VAL A 47 -9.97 -21.31 7.68
C VAL A 47 -10.94 -21.25 8.86
N SER A 48 -11.07 -22.37 9.59
CA SER A 48 -11.80 -22.40 10.86
C SER A 48 -10.97 -21.71 11.94
N GLY A 49 -11.10 -20.38 12.03
CA GLY A 49 -10.41 -19.51 12.99
C GLY A 49 -10.02 -18.16 12.39
N ASP A 50 -9.69 -17.19 13.24
CA ASP A 50 -9.18 -15.89 12.78
C ASP A 50 -7.75 -16.02 12.20
N PHE A 51 -7.46 -15.31 11.12
CA PHE A 51 -6.10 -15.20 10.62
C PHE A 51 -5.20 -14.57 11.69
N GLN A 52 -4.02 -15.14 11.90
CA GLN A 52 -3.02 -14.53 12.76
C GLN A 52 -2.69 -13.14 12.23
N LYS A 53 -2.89 -12.13 13.07
CA LYS A 53 -2.55 -10.75 12.75
C LYS A 53 -1.02 -10.66 12.66
N VAL A 54 -0.52 -10.06 11.58
CA VAL A 54 0.90 -9.76 11.41
C VAL A 54 1.16 -8.39 12.04
N ASP A 55 1.81 -8.35 13.19
CA ASP A 55 2.20 -7.13 13.90
C ASP A 55 3.65 -6.73 13.59
N THR A 56 4.50 -7.70 13.22
CA THR A 56 5.87 -7.49 12.77
C THR A 56 6.14 -8.21 11.45
N LEU A 57 6.43 -7.43 10.40
CA LEU A 57 6.84 -7.92 9.08
C LEU A 57 8.36 -7.80 8.93
N ALA A 58 9.03 -8.86 8.51
CA ALA A 58 10.42 -8.81 8.05
C ALA A 58 10.51 -8.87 6.52
N VAL A 59 11.35 -8.02 5.94
CA VAL A 59 11.59 -7.94 4.50
C VAL A 59 13.09 -8.17 4.25
N ILE A 60 13.41 -9.17 3.43
CA ILE A 60 14.78 -9.51 3.07
C ILE A 60 15.15 -8.87 1.73
N GLY A 61 16.12 -7.97 1.78
CA GLY A 61 16.63 -7.17 0.68
C GLY A 61 16.03 -5.77 0.66
N ALA A 62 16.86 -4.74 0.74
CA ALA A 62 16.48 -3.33 0.69
C ALA A 62 16.54 -2.73 -0.72
N GLY A 63 16.55 -3.58 -1.76
CA GLY A 63 16.45 -3.15 -3.15
C GLY A 63 15.10 -2.52 -3.49
N LEU A 64 14.85 -2.26 -4.78
CA LEU A 64 13.64 -1.56 -5.25
C LEU A 64 12.34 -2.19 -4.74
N MET A 65 12.22 -3.51 -4.83
CA MET A 65 11.02 -4.24 -4.41
C MET A 65 10.85 -4.23 -2.89
N GLY A 66 11.91 -4.56 -2.14
CA GLY A 66 11.83 -4.63 -0.67
C GLY A 66 11.59 -3.26 -0.03
N ALA A 67 12.19 -2.20 -0.57
CA ALA A 67 11.89 -0.83 -0.17
C ALA A 67 10.41 -0.46 -0.45
N GLY A 68 9.87 -0.88 -1.59
CA GLY A 68 8.46 -0.66 -1.93
C GLY A 68 7.49 -1.42 -1.02
N ILE A 69 7.79 -2.69 -0.70
CA ILE A 69 7.01 -3.51 0.24
C ILE A 69 7.05 -2.88 1.63
N ALA A 70 8.23 -2.44 2.09
CA ALA A 70 8.39 -1.75 3.36
C ALA A 70 7.58 -0.45 3.43
N GLU A 71 7.64 0.39 2.39
CA GLU A 71 6.88 1.65 2.34
C GLU A 71 5.36 1.42 2.36
N VAL A 72 4.86 0.47 1.57
CA VAL A 72 3.43 0.18 1.49
C VAL A 72 2.92 -0.40 2.81
N THR A 73 3.70 -1.27 3.45
CA THR A 73 3.33 -1.86 4.74
C THR A 73 3.31 -0.79 5.84
N ALA A 74 4.38 0.00 5.94
CA ALA A 74 4.46 1.13 6.87
C ALA A 74 3.31 2.13 6.65
N SER A 75 2.95 2.41 5.39
CA SER A 75 1.87 3.37 5.08
C SER A 75 0.47 2.90 5.45
N LYS A 76 0.28 1.60 5.71
CA LYS A 76 -1.02 1.07 6.16
C LYS A 76 -1.10 0.97 7.69
N ASP A 77 -0.02 1.31 8.41
CA ASP A 77 0.11 1.22 9.88
C ASP A 77 -0.30 -0.16 10.43
N VAL A 78 -0.08 -1.23 9.64
CA VAL A 78 -0.51 -2.60 9.98
C VAL A 78 0.53 -3.31 10.83
N ALA A 79 1.81 -3.09 10.57
CA ALA A 79 2.90 -3.81 11.20
C ALA A 79 4.16 -2.95 11.32
N ARG A 80 4.97 -3.22 12.34
CA ARG A 80 6.38 -2.82 12.40
C ARG A 80 7.13 -3.52 11.27
N VAL A 81 8.00 -2.81 10.55
CA VAL A 81 8.73 -3.37 9.41
C VAL A 81 10.22 -3.50 9.74
N LEU A 82 10.76 -4.71 9.63
CA LEU A 82 12.19 -4.99 9.71
C LEU A 82 12.73 -5.10 8.28
N LEU A 83 13.54 -4.14 7.83
CA LEU A 83 14.12 -4.14 6.49
C LEU A 83 15.59 -4.57 6.59
N LYS A 84 15.89 -5.78 6.12
CA LYS A 84 17.23 -6.36 6.20
C LYS A 84 17.93 -6.30 4.85
N ASP A 85 19.21 -5.92 4.84
CA ASP A 85 20.09 -6.07 3.67
C ASP A 85 21.41 -6.76 4.06
N GLN A 86 22.23 -7.13 3.08
CA GLN A 86 23.57 -7.67 3.33
C GLN A 86 24.52 -6.59 3.84
N ASN A 87 24.43 -5.38 3.28
CA ASN A 87 25.35 -4.29 3.61
C ASN A 87 24.61 -2.96 3.83
N VAL A 88 25.29 -2.05 4.54
CA VAL A 88 24.75 -0.73 4.90
C VAL A 88 24.42 0.11 3.65
N ALA A 89 25.19 -0.04 2.57
CA ALA A 89 24.96 0.72 1.34
C ALA A 89 23.64 0.33 0.64
N GLY A 90 23.32 -0.97 0.60
CA GLY A 90 22.06 -1.48 0.07
C GLY A 90 20.89 -1.01 0.92
N LEU A 91 21.01 -1.14 2.25
CA LEU A 91 20.02 -0.66 3.20
C LEU A 91 19.76 0.85 3.07
N SER A 92 20.82 1.67 3.04
CA SER A 92 20.71 3.12 2.91
C SER A 92 19.97 3.50 1.63
N LYS A 93 20.31 2.91 0.49
CA LYS A 93 19.61 3.17 -0.78
C LYS A 93 18.12 2.88 -0.68
N GLY A 94 17.74 1.78 -0.03
CA GLY A 94 16.34 1.43 0.21
C GLY A 94 15.63 2.48 1.07
N VAL A 95 16.18 2.79 2.24
CA VAL A 95 15.62 3.75 3.20
C VAL A 95 15.55 5.16 2.59
N ASP A 96 16.57 5.60 1.87
CA ASP A 96 16.60 6.89 1.17
C ASP A 96 15.51 6.97 0.09
N GLY A 97 15.29 5.87 -0.64
CA GLY A 97 14.20 5.74 -1.60
C GLY A 97 12.82 5.93 -0.96
N ILE A 98 12.59 5.28 0.17
CA ILE A 98 11.35 5.40 0.96
C ILE A 98 11.17 6.84 1.46
N SER A 99 12.22 7.41 2.06
CA SER A 99 12.22 8.79 2.56
C SER A 99 11.90 9.80 1.46
N LYS A 100 12.51 9.66 0.28
CA LYS A 100 12.23 10.51 -0.89
C LYS A 100 10.78 10.38 -1.36
N SER A 101 10.24 9.16 -1.38
CA SER A 101 8.84 8.89 -1.76
C SER A 101 7.86 9.55 -0.79
N LEU A 102 8.06 9.35 0.52
CA LEU A 102 7.24 9.95 1.56
C LEU A 102 7.35 11.49 1.57
N GLY A 103 8.56 12.04 1.40
CA GLY A 103 8.77 13.49 1.24
C GLY A 103 8.04 14.06 0.02
N GLY A 104 7.96 13.29 -1.08
CA GLY A 104 7.14 13.63 -2.24
C GLY A 104 5.64 13.68 -1.92
N LYS A 105 5.13 12.75 -1.11
CA LYS A 105 3.73 12.74 -0.64
C LYS A 105 3.44 13.91 0.31
N LEU A 106 4.37 14.22 1.21
CA LEU A 106 4.28 15.34 2.14
C LEU A 106 4.21 16.68 1.40
N ARG A 107 5.11 16.91 0.42
CA ARG A 107 5.10 18.12 -0.42
C ARG A 107 3.79 18.28 -1.20
N LYS A 108 3.20 17.16 -1.65
CA LYS A 108 1.88 17.12 -2.32
C LYS A 108 0.71 17.21 -1.34
N ARG A 109 0.96 17.42 -0.04
CA ARG A 109 -0.05 17.48 1.03
C ARG A 109 -0.97 16.24 1.09
N ARG A 110 -0.46 15.08 0.68
CA ARG A 110 -1.17 13.79 0.77
C ARG A 110 -1.03 13.14 2.14
N ILE A 111 -0.03 13.55 2.91
CA ILE A 111 0.23 13.11 4.28
C ILE A 111 0.69 14.31 5.10
N THR A 112 0.48 14.25 6.41
CA THR A 112 0.99 15.19 7.40
C THR A 112 2.46 14.91 7.73
N LYS A 113 3.13 15.86 8.39
CA LYS A 113 4.49 15.66 8.90
C LYS A 113 4.54 14.53 9.93
N PHE A 114 3.52 14.43 10.78
CA PHE A 114 3.42 13.37 11.77
C PHE A 114 3.35 11.99 11.12
N GLU A 115 2.50 11.80 10.12
CA GLU A 115 2.40 10.53 9.38
C GLU A 115 3.70 10.19 8.64
N HIS A 116 4.37 11.18 8.06
CA HIS A 116 5.68 11.00 7.43
C HIS A 116 6.70 10.42 8.42
N ASP A 117 6.88 11.09 9.56
CA ASP A 117 7.88 10.73 10.55
C ASP A 117 7.53 9.39 11.23
N SER A 118 6.24 9.15 11.51
CA SER A 118 5.74 7.89 12.07
C SER A 118 6.01 6.70 11.14
N ARG A 119 5.73 6.85 9.84
CA ARG A 119 5.96 5.78 8.85
C ARG A 119 7.44 5.46 8.71
N LEU A 120 8.31 6.47 8.68
CA LEU A 120 9.75 6.23 8.67
C LEU A 120 10.23 5.55 9.95
N ALA A 121 9.74 5.97 11.12
CA ALA A 121 10.10 5.36 12.40
C ALA A 121 9.63 3.90 12.54
N SER A 122 8.56 3.52 11.84
CA SER A 122 8.07 2.13 11.82
C SER A 122 9.00 1.14 11.10
N ILE A 123 9.93 1.66 10.28
CA ILE A 123 10.87 0.87 9.49
C ILE A 123 12.22 0.81 10.23
N VAL A 124 12.66 -0.41 10.53
CA VAL A 124 13.91 -0.68 11.23
C VAL A 124 14.87 -1.35 10.27
N GLY A 125 15.94 -0.65 9.94
CA GLY A 125 16.99 -1.17 9.08
C GLY A 125 17.93 -2.13 9.82
N LEU A 126 18.24 -3.26 9.21
CA LEU A 126 19.11 -4.30 9.76
C LEU A 126 20.13 -4.76 8.70
N VAL A 127 21.33 -5.12 9.13
CA VAL A 127 22.42 -5.60 8.24
C VAL A 127 23.14 -6.78 8.86
N ASP A 128 23.81 -7.59 8.02
CA ASP A 128 24.55 -8.76 8.49
C ASP A 128 25.68 -8.42 9.47
N ALA A 129 26.27 -7.22 9.36
CA ALA A 129 27.30 -6.74 10.25
C ALA A 129 26.81 -6.48 11.69
N ASP A 130 25.50 -6.37 11.92
CA ASP A 130 24.91 -6.18 13.25
C ASP A 130 24.20 -7.46 13.71
N PRO A 131 24.78 -8.25 14.64
CA PRO A 131 24.20 -9.50 15.11
C PRO A 131 22.77 -9.38 15.68
N ALA A 132 22.34 -8.18 16.06
CA ALA A 132 21.00 -7.94 16.57
C ALA A 132 19.90 -8.32 15.55
N TRP A 133 20.20 -8.35 14.25
CA TRP A 133 19.23 -8.70 13.21
C TRP A 133 18.57 -10.06 13.46
N THR A 134 19.32 -11.05 13.98
CA THR A 134 18.81 -12.39 14.29
C THR A 134 17.75 -12.35 15.41
N ARG A 135 18.00 -11.56 16.46
CA ARG A 135 17.06 -11.36 17.57
C ARG A 135 15.79 -10.67 17.09
N HIS A 136 15.91 -9.66 16.23
CA HIS A 136 14.76 -8.99 15.65
C HIS A 136 13.92 -9.94 14.78
N PHE A 137 14.56 -10.76 13.95
CA PHE A 137 13.88 -11.71 13.07
C PHE A 137 13.20 -12.85 13.83
N SER A 138 13.71 -13.25 15.00
CA SER A 138 13.05 -14.28 15.82
C SER A 138 11.65 -13.92 16.32
N HIS A 139 11.29 -12.63 16.28
CA HIS A 139 9.97 -12.13 16.68
C HIS A 139 9.15 -11.65 15.47
N ALA A 140 9.56 -11.97 14.23
CA ALA A 140 8.79 -11.63 13.04
C ALA A 140 7.64 -12.62 12.85
N ASP A 141 6.42 -12.09 12.63
CA ASP A 141 5.24 -12.91 12.39
C ASP A 141 5.19 -13.40 10.94
N LEU A 142 5.76 -12.60 10.02
CA LEU A 142 5.84 -12.90 8.60
C LEU A 142 7.18 -12.42 8.04
N VAL A 143 7.77 -13.22 7.14
CA VAL A 143 8.99 -12.89 6.41
C VAL A 143 8.70 -12.91 4.91
N ILE A 144 9.12 -11.86 4.21
CA ILE A 144 9.07 -11.75 2.74
C ILE A 144 10.49 -11.63 2.20
#